data_AF-A0A7V9P106-F1
#
_entry.id   AF-A0A7V9P106-F1
#
_cell.length_a   1.000
_cell.length_b   1.000
_cell.length_c   1.000
_cell.angle_alpha   90.00
_cell.angle_beta   90.00
_cell.angle_gamma   90.00
#
_symmetry.space_group_name_H-M   'P 1'
#
loop_
_entity.id
_entity.type
_entity.pdbx_description
1 polymer ?
#
loop_
_entity_poly.entity_id
_entity_poly.type
_entity_poly.pdbx_seq_one_letter_code
_entity_poly.pdbx_strand_id
1 'polypeptide(L)'
;MRNFLLIIFLSFAFSVLAQNDSVVIPNNSILKTIKVGDSLTYYQCHVEEAVQQLSTASGQTLTGNPQKYTITEKFVVKKNADSYTVNYYASSLTVFPNRKFSGLKIREKAYWEFKKERSFVLSDKDLKYLIALEKKGKEAIEYDYAITKYNTNQLIIRNGKNFKQLVIDGKYVLSKLLGK
;
A
#
# COMPACT_ATOMS: atom_id res chain seq x y z
N MET A 1 44.16 -28.10 18.42
CA MET A 1 42.71 -28.28 18.11
C MET A 1 41.85 -27.08 18.51
N ARG A 2 42.05 -26.43 19.68
CA ARG A 2 41.27 -25.25 20.11
C ARG A 2 41.25 -24.07 19.13
N ASN A 3 42.40 -23.75 18.51
CA ASN A 3 42.49 -22.65 17.55
C ASN A 3 41.80 -22.95 16.20
N PHE A 4 41.65 -24.23 15.84
CA PHE A 4 40.99 -24.63 14.59
C PHE A 4 39.46 -24.51 14.70
N LEU A 5 38.90 -24.86 15.86
CA LEU A 5 37.47 -24.69 16.17
C LEU A 5 37.06 -23.21 16.21
N LEU A 6 37.92 -22.32 16.73
CA LEU A 6 37.68 -20.89 16.75
C LEU A 6 37.59 -20.28 15.35
N ILE A 7 38.44 -20.72 14.41
CA ILE A 7 38.40 -20.26 13.03
C ILE A 7 37.10 -20.69 12.35
N ILE A 8 36.67 -21.95 12.54
CA ILE A 8 35.40 -22.45 11.97
C ILE A 8 34.21 -21.65 12.52
N PHE A 9 34.21 -21.34 13.82
CA PHE A 9 33.13 -20.57 14.44
C PHE A 9 33.08 -19.11 13.94
N LEU A 10 34.24 -18.48 13.72
CA LEU A 10 34.31 -17.16 13.10
C LEU A 10 33.83 -17.19 11.63
N SER A 11 34.25 -18.18 10.84
CA SER A 11 33.82 -18.32 9.44
C SER A 11 32.30 -18.50 9.32
N PHE A 12 31.71 -19.25 10.25
CA PHE A 12 30.27 -19.46 10.29
C PHE A 12 29.51 -18.19 10.70
N ALA A 13 30.02 -17.44 11.68
CA ALA A 13 29.44 -16.16 12.09
C ALA A 13 29.45 -15.12 10.96
N PHE A 14 30.54 -15.05 10.17
CA PHE A 14 30.61 -14.16 9.00
C PHE A 14 29.65 -14.58 7.88
N SER A 15 29.42 -15.88 7.69
CA SER A 15 28.53 -16.39 6.65
C SER A 15 27.05 -16.09 6.95
N VAL A 16 26.66 -16.05 8.23
CA VAL A 16 25.31 -15.68 8.65
C VAL A 16 25.07 -14.16 8.52
N LEU A 17 26.09 -13.34 8.74
CA LEU A 17 26.02 -11.88 8.58
C LEU A 17 26.01 -11.42 7.11
N ALA A 18 26.50 -12.24 6.18
CA ALA A 18 26.58 -11.91 4.76
C ALA A 18 25.30 -12.19 3.95
N GLN A 19 24.23 -12.70 4.58
CA GLN A 19 22.93 -12.89 3.93
C GLN A 19 22.16 -11.57 3.80
N ASN A 20 22.74 -10.60 3.09
CA ASN A 20 21.98 -9.50 2.49
C ASN A 20 21.33 -10.02 1.21
N ASP A 21 20.31 -10.85 1.35
CA ASP A 21 19.46 -11.25 0.24
C ASP A 21 18.73 -10.02 -0.29
N SER A 22 19.33 -9.39 -1.29
CA SER A 22 18.73 -8.32 -2.06
C SER A 22 17.41 -8.80 -2.63
N VAL A 23 16.35 -8.01 -2.49
CA VAL A 23 15.01 -8.42 -2.94
C VAL A 23 15.00 -8.64 -4.44
N VAL A 24 14.83 -9.90 -4.86
CA VAL A 24 14.61 -10.23 -6.26
C VAL A 24 13.16 -9.93 -6.64
N ILE A 25 12.96 -8.82 -7.36
CA ILE A 25 11.65 -8.46 -7.89
C ILE A 25 11.28 -9.43 -9.04
N PRO A 26 10.15 -10.16 -8.94
CA PRO A 26 9.71 -11.10 -9.97
C PRO A 26 9.52 -10.42 -11.33
N ASN A 27 9.80 -11.14 -12.42
CA ASN A 27 9.68 -10.61 -13.79
C ASN A 27 8.26 -10.19 -14.17
N ASN A 28 7.25 -10.81 -13.56
CA ASN A 28 5.83 -10.49 -13.78
C ASN A 28 5.30 -9.38 -12.86
N SER A 29 6.12 -8.82 -11.96
CA SER A 29 5.70 -7.72 -11.10
C SER A 29 5.74 -6.40 -11.87
N ILE A 30 4.71 -5.57 -11.69
CA ILE A 30 4.67 -4.22 -12.23
C ILE A 30 5.87 -3.38 -11.74
N LEU A 31 6.41 -3.66 -10.55
CA LEU A 31 7.64 -2.99 -10.05
C LEU A 31 8.86 -3.23 -10.94
N LYS A 32 8.91 -4.37 -11.66
CA LYS A 32 10.00 -4.66 -12.59
C LYS A 32 9.91 -3.85 -13.88
N THR A 33 8.71 -3.34 -14.21
CA THR A 33 8.44 -2.66 -15.48
C THR A 33 8.87 -1.20 -15.50
N ILE A 34 9.12 -0.59 -14.34
CA ILE A 34 9.50 0.82 -14.24
C ILE A 34 11.00 1.03 -14.34
N LYS A 35 11.41 2.06 -15.10
CA LYS A 35 12.80 2.48 -15.22
C LYS A 35 13.14 3.55 -14.20
N VAL A 36 14.43 3.83 -14.04
CA VAL A 36 14.89 4.97 -13.23
C VAL A 36 14.28 6.26 -13.77
N GLY A 37 13.65 7.04 -12.90
CA GLY A 37 12.91 8.26 -13.25
C GLY A 37 11.40 8.05 -13.38
N ASP A 38 10.94 6.82 -13.64
CA ASP A 38 9.52 6.49 -13.75
C ASP A 38 8.84 6.37 -12.37
N SER A 39 7.51 6.36 -12.38
CA SER A 39 6.71 6.19 -11.17
C SER A 39 5.54 5.24 -11.37
N LEU A 40 5.23 4.49 -10.32
CA LEU A 40 3.98 3.75 -10.14
C LEU A 40 3.09 4.47 -9.15
N THR A 41 1.79 4.39 -9.36
CA THR A 41 0.82 4.83 -8.36
C THR A 41 0.03 3.64 -7.85
N TYR A 42 0.05 3.44 -6.53
CA TYR A 42 -0.83 2.52 -5.85
C TYR A 42 -1.97 3.32 -5.23
N TYR A 43 -3.20 3.01 -5.59
CA TYR A 43 -4.37 3.48 -4.85
C TYR A 43 -4.91 2.32 -4.04
N GLN A 44 -5.04 2.47 -2.73
CA GLN A 44 -5.70 1.48 -1.89
C GLN A 44 -6.97 2.08 -1.31
N CYS A 45 -8.08 1.35 -1.39
CA CYS A 45 -9.28 1.73 -0.67
C CYS A 45 -9.68 0.60 0.26
N HIS A 46 -9.86 0.95 1.54
CA HIS A 46 -10.24 0.01 2.58
C HIS A 46 -11.36 0.57 3.44
N VAL A 47 -12.16 -0.32 4.04
CA VAL A 47 -13.26 0.03 4.93
C VAL A 47 -12.75 0.11 6.36
N GLU A 48 -13.11 1.19 7.05
CA GLU A 48 -12.92 1.37 8.49
C GLU A 48 -14.27 1.69 9.16
N GLU A 49 -14.39 1.38 10.44
CA GLU A 49 -15.53 1.77 11.26
C GLU A 49 -15.15 2.99 12.11
N ALA A 50 -15.97 4.04 12.06
CA ALA A 50 -15.75 5.26 12.81
C ALA A 50 -17.06 5.77 13.40
N VAL A 51 -16.96 6.55 14.46
CA VAL A 51 -18.09 7.21 15.11
C VAL A 51 -18.05 8.69 14.79
N GLN A 52 -19.14 9.23 14.25
CA GLN A 52 -19.24 10.67 14.00
C GLN A 52 -19.53 11.39 15.32
N GLN A 53 -18.72 12.40 15.64
CA GLN A 53 -18.94 13.30 16.76
C GLN A 53 -19.35 14.67 16.22
N LEU A 54 -20.45 15.23 16.75
CA LEU A 54 -20.94 16.56 16.40
C LEU A 54 -20.85 17.46 17.62
N SER A 55 -20.11 18.55 17.52
CA SER A 55 -20.10 19.58 18.56
C SER A 55 -21.18 20.62 18.26
N THR A 56 -22.10 20.79 19.18
CA THR A 56 -23.13 21.84 19.12
C THR A 56 -22.53 23.21 19.46
N ALA A 57 -23.21 24.29 19.09
CA ALA A 57 -22.78 25.65 19.40
C ALA A 57 -22.65 25.95 20.91
N SER A 58 -23.32 25.16 21.77
CA SER A 58 -23.22 25.22 23.23
C SER A 58 -22.03 24.42 23.79
N GLY A 59 -21.21 23.81 22.94
CA GLY A 59 -20.06 22.99 23.36
C GLY A 59 -20.41 21.55 23.76
N GLN A 60 -21.69 21.14 23.68
CA GLN A 60 -22.07 19.76 23.91
C GLN A 60 -21.69 18.89 22.69
N THR A 61 -21.00 17.78 22.95
CA THR A 61 -20.65 16.78 21.93
C THR A 61 -21.72 15.69 21.87
N LEU A 62 -22.34 15.52 20.71
CA LEU A 62 -23.24 14.42 20.39
C LEU A 62 -22.44 13.33 19.68
N THR A 63 -22.45 12.13 20.24
CA THR A 63 -21.79 10.95 19.67
C THR A 63 -22.82 10.13 18.89
N GLY A 64 -22.60 9.97 17.59
CA GLY A 64 -23.46 9.17 16.73
C GLY A 64 -23.23 7.67 16.89
N ASN A 65 -23.93 6.87 16.07
CA ASN A 65 -23.70 5.43 16.00
C ASN A 65 -22.44 5.11 15.16
N PRO A 66 -21.77 3.98 15.41
CA PRO A 66 -20.70 3.50 14.54
C PRO A 66 -21.20 3.31 13.10
N GLN A 67 -20.47 3.89 12.15
CA GLN A 67 -20.75 3.77 10.73
C GLN A 67 -19.49 3.36 9.96
N LYS A 68 -19.69 2.61 8.88
CA LYS A 68 -18.63 2.23 7.96
C LYS A 68 -18.32 3.37 7.00
N TYR A 69 -17.04 3.67 6.88
CA TYR A 69 -16.49 4.61 5.91
C TYR A 69 -15.42 3.92 5.09
N THR A 70 -15.12 4.48 3.93
CA THR A 70 -13.96 4.09 3.15
C THR A 70 -12.88 5.15 3.22
N ILE A 71 -11.65 4.71 3.41
CA ILE A 71 -10.44 5.52 3.31
C ILE A 71 -9.77 5.17 1.98
N THR A 72 -9.50 6.17 1.15
CA THR A 72 -8.72 5.98 -0.08
C THR A 72 -7.34 6.61 0.08
N GLU A 73 -6.33 5.81 -0.14
CA GLU A 73 -4.92 6.13 0.03
C GLU A 73 -4.23 6.07 -1.32
N LYS A 74 -3.22 6.92 -1.51
CA LYS A 74 -2.42 7.01 -2.74
C LYS A 74 -0.95 6.96 -2.38
N PHE A 75 -0.20 6.07 -3.01
CA PHE A 75 1.25 5.94 -2.87
C PHE A 75 1.87 6.12 -4.25
N VAL A 76 2.60 7.23 -4.44
CA VAL A 76 3.38 7.47 -5.65
C VAL A 76 4.79 6.95 -5.41
N VAL A 77 5.09 5.78 -5.97
CA VAL A 77 6.37 5.08 -5.87
C VAL A 77 7.24 5.48 -7.05
N LYS A 78 8.31 6.24 -6.83
CA LYS A 78 9.28 6.64 -7.85
C LYS A 78 10.54 5.79 -7.77
N LYS A 79 10.98 5.22 -8.89
CA LYS A 79 12.25 4.51 -8.99
C LYS A 79 13.39 5.51 -9.16
N ASN A 80 14.33 5.49 -8.23
CA ASN A 80 15.64 6.15 -8.34
C ASN A 80 16.70 5.11 -8.74
N ALA A 81 17.94 5.53 -8.97
CA ALA A 81 19.04 4.63 -9.35
C ALA A 81 19.09 3.38 -8.46
N ASP A 82 19.24 3.58 -7.15
CA ASP A 82 19.47 2.48 -6.21
C ASP A 82 18.30 2.23 -5.25
N SER A 83 17.25 3.04 -5.31
CA SER A 83 16.16 2.99 -4.33
C SER A 83 14.80 3.28 -4.93
N TYR A 84 13.76 3.11 -4.12
CA TYR A 84 12.40 3.54 -4.42
C TYR A 84 11.96 4.54 -3.35
N THR A 85 11.43 5.68 -3.79
CA THR A 85 10.86 6.70 -2.90
C THR A 85 9.36 6.72 -3.03
N VAL A 86 8.67 6.98 -1.92
CA VAL A 86 7.22 7.03 -1.85
C VAL A 86 6.78 8.38 -1.35
N ASN A 87 5.85 8.99 -2.07
CA ASN A 87 5.00 10.03 -1.51
C ASN A 87 3.63 9.41 -1.19
N TYR A 88 3.26 9.43 0.08
CA TYR A 88 1.99 8.89 0.58
C TYR A 88 0.99 10.03 0.78
N TYR A 89 -0.24 9.80 0.33
CA TYR A 89 -1.37 10.71 0.43
C TYR A 89 -2.62 9.96 0.90
N ALA A 90 -3.50 10.65 1.61
CA ALA A 90 -4.81 10.15 2.01
C ALA A 90 -5.91 11.08 1.50
N SER A 91 -7.06 10.51 1.12
CA SER A 91 -8.29 11.25 0.88
C SER A 91 -9.03 11.48 2.19
N SER A 92 -9.99 12.40 2.18
CA SER A 92 -11.03 12.46 3.22
C SER A 92 -11.85 11.16 3.27
N LEU A 93 -12.52 10.94 4.41
CA LEU A 93 -13.45 9.83 4.57
C LEU A 93 -14.57 9.92 3.54
N THR A 94 -14.88 8.78 2.92
CA THR A 94 -15.96 8.66 1.93
C THR A 94 -17.00 7.66 2.43
N VAL A 95 -18.26 7.88 2.04
CA VAL A 95 -19.37 7.02 2.45
C VAL A 95 -19.23 5.63 1.82
N PHE A 96 -19.43 4.61 2.64
CA PHE A 96 -19.50 3.22 2.20
C PHE A 96 -20.95 2.85 1.79
N PRO A 97 -21.19 2.16 0.66
CA PRO A 97 -20.23 1.62 -0.30
C PRO A 97 -19.63 2.66 -1.25
N ASN A 98 -18.39 2.44 -1.68
CA ASN A 98 -17.67 3.38 -2.56
C ASN A 98 -17.54 2.85 -3.99
N ARG A 99 -18.40 3.37 -4.88
CA ARG A 99 -18.38 3.06 -6.33
C ARG A 99 -17.36 3.89 -7.12
N LYS A 100 -16.85 4.97 -6.53
CA LYS A 100 -15.97 5.93 -7.22
C LYS A 100 -14.53 5.40 -7.34
N PHE A 101 -14.11 4.48 -6.46
CA PHE A 101 -12.74 3.98 -6.37
C PHE A 101 -12.21 3.44 -7.71
N SER A 102 -12.99 2.61 -8.41
CA SER A 102 -12.61 2.06 -9.72
C SER A 102 -12.37 3.13 -10.79
N GLY A 103 -12.92 4.34 -10.63
CA GLY A 103 -12.67 5.47 -11.52
C GLY A 103 -11.20 5.94 -11.53
N LEU A 104 -10.43 5.64 -10.48
CA LEU A 104 -9.00 5.98 -10.38
C LEU A 104 -8.14 5.23 -11.40
N LYS A 105 -8.65 4.12 -11.96
CA LYS A 105 -8.06 3.43 -13.12
C LYS A 105 -7.90 4.38 -14.32
N ILE A 106 -8.91 5.22 -14.55
CA ILE A 106 -8.98 6.13 -15.69
C ILE A 106 -8.29 7.44 -15.33
N ARG A 107 -8.80 8.14 -14.30
CA ARG A 107 -8.35 9.49 -13.96
C ARG A 107 -8.66 9.83 -12.50
N GLU A 108 -7.72 10.53 -11.88
CA GLU A 108 -7.93 11.22 -10.62
C GLU A 108 -8.79 12.47 -10.83
N LYS A 109 -9.97 12.49 -10.22
CA LYS A 109 -10.87 13.65 -10.19
C LYS A 109 -10.56 14.52 -8.96
N ALA A 110 -10.82 15.82 -9.08
CA ALA A 110 -10.49 16.80 -8.03
C ALA A 110 -11.14 16.49 -6.67
N TYR A 111 -12.35 15.91 -6.66
CA TYR A 111 -13.07 15.58 -5.42
C TYR A 111 -12.37 14.56 -4.52
N TRP A 112 -11.30 13.88 -4.98
CA TRP A 112 -10.55 12.96 -4.13
C TRP A 112 -9.71 13.70 -3.09
N GLU A 113 -9.33 14.95 -3.39
CA GLU A 113 -8.64 15.84 -2.45
C GLU A 113 -7.47 15.17 -1.70
N PHE A 114 -6.63 14.41 -2.40
CA PHE A 114 -5.51 13.70 -1.80
C PHE A 114 -4.54 14.68 -1.13
N LYS A 115 -4.41 14.58 0.19
CA LYS A 115 -3.47 15.38 0.99
C LYS A 115 -2.23 14.55 1.27
N LYS A 116 -1.06 15.18 1.09
CA LYS A 116 0.22 14.52 1.34
C LYS A 116 0.40 14.32 2.84
N GLU A 117 0.65 13.09 3.24
CA GLU A 117 0.85 12.70 4.65
C GLU A 117 2.34 12.65 4.98
N ARG A 118 3.13 11.89 4.20
CA ARG A 118 4.58 11.75 4.39
C ARG A 118 5.30 11.28 3.14
N SER A 119 6.63 11.33 3.18
CA SER A 119 7.50 10.72 2.17
C SER A 119 8.54 9.82 2.85
N PHE A 120 8.88 8.70 2.22
CA PHE A 120 9.86 7.76 2.75
C PHE A 120 10.53 6.96 1.63
N VAL A 121 11.65 6.31 1.94
CA VAL A 121 12.31 5.36 1.05
C VAL A 121 11.79 3.96 1.38
N LEU A 122 11.49 3.15 0.37
CA LEU A 122 11.11 1.74 0.60
C LEU A 122 12.33 0.96 1.07
N SER A 123 12.17 0.27 2.19
CA SER A 123 13.09 -0.81 2.59
C SER A 123 12.86 -2.06 1.75
N ASP A 124 13.79 -3.00 1.82
CA ASP A 124 13.62 -4.33 1.23
C ASP A 124 12.39 -5.06 1.77
N LYS A 125 12.08 -4.87 3.05
CA LYS A 125 10.86 -5.41 3.66
C LYS A 125 9.60 -4.82 3.03
N ASP A 126 9.60 -3.52 2.77
CA ASP A 126 8.48 -2.84 2.11
C ASP A 126 8.29 -3.34 0.67
N LEU A 127 9.38 -3.53 -0.06
CA LEU A 127 9.33 -4.12 -1.41
C LEU A 127 8.75 -5.54 -1.38
N LYS A 128 9.14 -6.37 -0.40
CA LYS A 128 8.56 -7.71 -0.22
C LYS A 128 7.06 -7.64 0.04
N TYR A 129 6.57 -6.67 0.81
CA TYR A 129 5.12 -6.50 1.03
C TYR A 129 4.38 -6.12 -0.26
N LEU A 130 4.92 -5.19 -1.05
CA LEU A 130 4.30 -4.80 -2.32
C LEU A 130 4.21 -5.98 -3.29
N ILE A 131 5.30 -6.74 -3.44
CA ILE A 131 5.35 -7.95 -4.29
C ILE A 131 4.36 -9.01 -3.77
N ALA A 132 4.30 -9.23 -2.46
CA ALA A 132 3.41 -10.21 -1.86
C ALA A 132 1.93 -9.84 -2.09
N LEU A 133 1.57 -8.56 -2.00
CA LEU A 133 0.22 -8.08 -2.27
C LEU A 133 -0.17 -8.24 -3.74
N GLU A 134 0.74 -7.94 -4.66
CA GLU A 134 0.51 -8.14 -6.09
C GLU A 134 0.29 -9.62 -6.45
N LYS A 135 1.04 -10.52 -5.79
CA LYS A 135 0.95 -11.97 -6.00
C LYS A 135 -0.29 -12.60 -5.35
N LYS A 136 -0.65 -12.16 -4.14
CA LYS A 136 -1.76 -12.75 -3.37
C LYS A 136 -3.10 -12.11 -3.67
N GLY A 137 -3.13 -10.88 -4.18
CA GLY A 137 -4.36 -10.19 -4.55
C GLY A 137 -5.08 -10.90 -5.69
N LYS A 138 -6.39 -11.11 -5.53
CA LYS A 138 -7.25 -11.62 -6.61
C LYS A 138 -7.54 -10.48 -7.57
N GLU A 139 -7.38 -10.69 -8.88
CA GLU A 139 -7.74 -9.67 -9.85
C GLU A 139 -9.25 -9.39 -9.84
N ALA A 140 -9.61 -8.11 -9.77
CA ALA A 140 -11.00 -7.67 -9.65
C ALA A 140 -11.69 -7.76 -11.02
N ILE A 141 -12.87 -8.38 -11.03
CA ILE A 141 -13.78 -8.36 -12.19
C ILE A 141 -14.81 -7.22 -12.05
N GLU A 142 -15.66 -7.02 -13.06
CA GLU A 142 -16.63 -5.91 -13.07
C GLU A 142 -17.51 -5.85 -11.82
N TYR A 143 -17.94 -7.01 -11.31
CA TYR A 143 -18.73 -7.13 -10.08
C TYR A 143 -17.96 -6.72 -8.81
N ASP A 144 -16.64 -6.76 -8.85
CA ASP A 144 -15.78 -6.40 -7.74
C ASP A 144 -15.40 -4.90 -7.74
N TYR A 145 -15.75 -4.12 -8.77
CA TYR A 145 -15.20 -2.76 -8.92
C TYR A 145 -15.65 -1.75 -7.86
N ALA A 146 -16.80 -1.97 -7.23
CA ALA A 146 -17.24 -1.16 -6.09
C ALA A 146 -16.69 -1.72 -4.79
N ILE A 147 -16.32 -0.84 -3.85
CA ILE A 147 -16.02 -1.24 -2.47
C ILE A 147 -17.33 -1.49 -1.75
N THR A 148 -17.58 -2.75 -1.40
CA THR A 148 -18.80 -3.24 -0.75
C THR A 148 -18.42 -4.13 0.44
N LYS A 149 -19.42 -4.75 1.08
CA LYS A 149 -19.20 -5.65 2.23
C LYS A 149 -18.46 -6.94 1.86
N TYR A 150 -18.39 -7.27 0.57
CA TYR A 150 -17.75 -8.49 0.08
C TYR A 150 -16.30 -8.28 -0.37
N ASN A 151 -15.87 -7.02 -0.54
CA ASN A 151 -14.59 -6.65 -1.12
C ASN A 151 -14.12 -5.33 -0.50
N THR A 152 -13.95 -5.37 0.82
CA THR A 152 -13.71 -4.21 1.69
C THR A 152 -12.29 -3.65 1.60
N ASN A 153 -11.39 -4.29 0.87
CA ASN A 153 -10.01 -3.85 0.68
C ASN A 153 -9.60 -4.12 -0.77
N GLN A 154 -9.29 -3.07 -1.51
CA GLN A 154 -8.87 -3.17 -2.90
C GLN A 154 -7.70 -2.27 -3.21
N LEU A 155 -6.89 -2.70 -4.17
CA LEU A 155 -5.66 -2.05 -4.60
C LEU A 155 -5.70 -1.85 -6.11
N ILE A 156 -5.49 -0.63 -6.59
CA ILE A 156 -5.24 -0.31 -7.99
C ILE A 156 -3.75 0.03 -8.12
N ILE A 157 -3.02 -0.75 -8.91
CA ILE A 157 -1.63 -0.50 -9.27
C ILE A 157 -1.62 0.09 -10.67
N ARG A 158 -1.10 1.30 -10.86
CA ARG A 158 -1.16 2.04 -12.12
C ARG A 158 0.22 2.52 -12.58
N ASN A 159 0.51 2.30 -13.86
CA ASN A 159 1.65 2.84 -14.59
C ASN A 159 1.15 3.52 -15.88
N GLY A 160 1.06 4.85 -15.89
CA GLY A 160 0.52 5.59 -17.04
C GLY A 160 -0.93 5.19 -17.38
N LYS A 161 -1.12 4.52 -18.52
CA LYS A 161 -2.42 3.97 -18.98
C LYS A 161 -2.66 2.52 -18.54
N ASN A 162 -1.62 1.80 -18.14
CA ASN A 162 -1.73 0.42 -17.69
C ASN A 162 -2.13 0.38 -16.22
N PHE A 163 -3.06 -0.49 -15.85
CA PHE A 163 -3.46 -0.68 -14.47
C PHE A 163 -3.81 -2.14 -14.19
N LYS A 164 -3.71 -2.51 -12.92
CA LYS A 164 -4.25 -3.76 -12.36
C LYS A 164 -5.10 -3.39 -11.14
N GLN A 165 -6.30 -3.95 -11.01
CA GLN A 165 -7.13 -3.80 -9.82
C GLN A 165 -7.22 -5.15 -9.11
N LEU A 166 -6.92 -5.16 -7.82
CA LEU A 166 -6.84 -6.35 -6.99
C LEU A 166 -7.79 -6.22 -5.81
N VAL A 167 -8.50 -7.29 -5.48
CA VAL A 167 -9.14 -7.49 -4.18
C VAL A 167 -8.11 -8.12 -3.25
N ILE A 168 -7.92 -7.51 -2.09
CA ILE A 168 -6.93 -7.94 -1.10
C ILE A 168 -7.66 -8.61 0.05
N ASP A 169 -7.45 -9.92 0.21
CA ASP A 169 -8.04 -10.66 1.31
C ASP A 169 -7.34 -10.32 2.63
N GLY A 170 -8.15 -9.92 3.62
CA GLY A 170 -7.68 -9.59 4.97
C GLY A 170 -7.31 -8.12 5.17
N LYS A 171 -6.67 -7.85 6.33
CA LYS A 171 -6.40 -6.50 6.84
C LYS A 171 -5.01 -5.97 6.43
N TYR A 172 -4.58 -6.26 5.21
CA TYR A 172 -3.31 -5.76 4.69
C TYR A 172 -3.48 -4.37 4.10
N VAL A 173 -3.20 -3.34 4.91
CA VAL A 173 -3.28 -1.92 4.53
C VAL A 173 -1.87 -1.35 4.41
N LEU A 174 -1.55 -0.78 3.25
CA LEU A 174 -0.21 -0.30 2.91
C LEU A 174 0.29 0.76 3.88
N SER A 175 -0.54 1.72 4.30
CA SER A 175 -0.13 2.75 5.27
C SER A 175 0.28 2.16 6.63
N LYS A 176 -0.26 0.99 6.98
CA LYS A 176 0.08 0.24 8.20
C LYS A 176 1.32 -0.64 8.03
N LEU A 177 1.75 -0.92 6.80
CA LEU A 177 2.83 -1.85 6.48
C LEU A 177 4.11 -1.16 6.02
N LEU A 178 4.01 -0.05 5.26
CA LEU A 178 5.13 0.58 4.59
C LEU A 178 5.73 1.77 5.36
N GLY A 179 7.04 1.96 5.24
CA GLY A 179 7.74 3.15 5.76
C GLY A 179 7.78 3.16 7.28
N LYS A 180 7.97 1.98 7.87
CA LYS A 180 8.19 1.74 9.30
C LYS A 180 9.62 1.32 9.54
#